data_AF-A0A3E2CR24-F1
#
_entry.id   AF-A0A3E2CR24-F1
#
_cell.length_a   1.000
_cell.length_b   1.000
_cell.length_c   1.000
_cell.angle_alpha   90.00
_cell.angle_beta   90.00
_cell.angle_gamma   90.00
#
_symmetry.space_group_name_H-M   'P 1'
#
loop_
_entity.id
_entity.type
_entity.pdbx_description
1 polymer ?
#
loop_
_entity_poly.entity_id
_entity_poly.type
_entity_poly.pdbx_seq_one_letter_code
_entity_poly.pdbx_strand_id
1 'polypeptide(L)'
;PDLVVFSGNQIAGYEKVFAKTFQRRRWQESSNISSSDKKQLVDKVHEFVAKLMKPLEDRSIPWVVTYGNHDFQCGLNNEELDKIYQDFPCCMNRSASSTSSASAMQSTKCVLPKQIIFTCEPGTFALPVMDEKHEKVVFSIVLVDSGDYAKSGGYGSPSKKTIEFISGLSSYLPEHICVFQHFPLPQYYRVLREVPQELAAREHAIEGYRTFAGRYYALDEKHVLPDGYLGEGISCPDVDSGEYAALLDAGAFALIAGHDHRNSFAAKDPESNMLFVATPTCGFGSYGPEPAKRGVRLLEFDIRHPFEPRTQMLEFGNLVGKPSSKKAYTYALTAESEHELPEVDLLRKPSLLTRLIRRWRQRSTR
;
A
#
# COMPACT_ATOMS: atom_id res chain seq x y z
N PRO A 1 -6.49 -11.51 10.81
CA PRO A 1 -5.03 -11.28 10.67
C PRO A 1 -4.55 -10.61 11.94
N ASP A 2 -3.30 -10.86 12.35
CA ASP A 2 -2.72 -10.25 13.56
C ASP A 2 -2.36 -8.77 13.35
N LEU A 3 -2.20 -8.34 12.10
CA LEU A 3 -1.94 -6.96 11.69
C LEU A 3 -2.45 -6.72 10.26
N VAL A 4 -2.95 -5.52 9.99
CA VAL A 4 -3.22 -5.03 8.62
C VAL A 4 -2.26 -3.89 8.28
N VAL A 5 -1.61 -3.96 7.12
CA VAL A 5 -0.69 -2.92 6.63
C VAL A 5 -1.29 -2.21 5.43
N PHE A 6 -1.38 -0.88 5.51
CA PHE A 6 -1.79 0.01 4.42
C PHE A 6 -0.55 0.70 3.83
N SER A 7 -0.16 0.28 2.63
CA SER A 7 1.12 0.68 2.01
C SER A 7 1.05 1.97 1.19
N GLY A 8 0.25 2.96 1.62
CA GLY A 8 0.10 4.25 0.91
C GLY A 8 -1.14 4.39 0.02
N ASN A 9 -1.40 5.62 -0.42
CA ASN A 9 -2.54 6.06 -1.23
C ASN A 9 -3.91 5.64 -0.64
N GLN A 10 -4.08 5.84 0.66
CA GLN A 10 -5.38 5.69 1.31
C GLN A 10 -6.33 6.84 0.95
N ILE A 11 -5.76 8.01 0.65
CA ILE A 11 -6.49 9.21 0.22
C ILE A 11 -6.15 9.49 -1.24
N ALA A 12 -7.19 9.50 -2.10
CA ALA A 12 -7.09 10.03 -3.45
C ALA A 12 -7.08 11.57 -3.39
N GLY A 13 -5.98 12.17 -2.91
CA GLY A 13 -5.91 13.59 -2.58
C GLY A 13 -6.13 14.54 -3.76
N TYR A 14 -6.03 14.04 -4.99
CA TYR A 14 -6.32 14.77 -6.23
C TYR A 14 -7.81 14.85 -6.59
N GLU A 15 -8.69 14.20 -5.84
CA GLU A 15 -10.13 14.21 -6.11
C GLU A 15 -10.75 15.60 -5.95
N LYS A 16 -11.83 15.85 -6.69
CA LYS A 16 -12.51 17.16 -6.73
C LYS A 16 -12.95 17.66 -5.35
N VAL A 17 -13.24 16.74 -4.42
CA VAL A 17 -13.62 17.07 -3.04
C VAL A 17 -12.52 17.83 -2.29
N PHE A 18 -11.26 17.71 -2.71
CA PHE A 18 -10.11 18.39 -2.15
C PHE A 18 -9.64 19.60 -2.97
N ALA A 19 -10.36 20.00 -4.03
CA ALA A 19 -9.89 21.03 -4.97
C ALA A 19 -9.49 22.36 -4.32
N LYS A 20 -10.10 22.73 -3.18
CA LYS A 20 -9.78 23.96 -2.42
C LYS A 20 -8.45 23.89 -1.67
N THR A 21 -8.04 22.69 -1.27
CA THR A 21 -6.87 22.44 -0.43
C THR A 21 -5.80 21.64 -1.17
N PHE A 22 -6.07 21.31 -2.44
CA PHE A 22 -5.23 20.44 -3.25
C PHE A 22 -3.81 20.98 -3.37
N GLN A 23 -2.85 20.13 -3.05
CA GLN A 23 -1.44 20.40 -3.23
C GLN A 23 -0.85 19.45 -4.26
N ARG A 24 -0.47 19.98 -5.43
CA ARG A 24 0.08 19.13 -6.50
C ARG A 24 1.45 18.55 -6.14
N ARG A 25 2.34 19.35 -5.53
CA ARG A 25 3.71 18.98 -5.11
C ARG A 25 4.07 19.65 -3.79
N ARG A 26 4.86 18.97 -2.94
CA ARG A 26 5.28 19.51 -1.64
C ARG A 26 6.15 20.76 -1.71
N TRP A 27 6.91 20.93 -2.79
CA TRP A 27 7.79 22.10 -2.98
C TRP A 27 7.13 23.28 -3.68
N GLN A 28 5.84 23.19 -4.02
CA GLN A 28 5.09 24.35 -4.50
C GLN A 28 4.64 25.18 -3.29
N GLU A 29 4.59 26.50 -3.47
CA GLU A 29 4.02 27.40 -2.46
C GLU A 29 2.58 26.94 -2.15
N SER A 30 2.32 26.65 -0.87
CA SER A 30 0.97 26.38 -0.42
C SER A 30 0.15 27.65 -0.58
N SER A 31 -0.99 27.58 -1.27
CA SER A 31 -2.03 28.58 -1.10
C SER A 31 -2.35 28.70 0.41
N ASN A 32 -2.54 29.92 0.90
CA ASN A 32 -2.92 30.13 2.30
C ASN A 32 -4.30 29.51 2.55
N ILE A 33 -4.33 28.26 3.00
CA ILE A 33 -5.55 27.57 3.42
C ILE A 33 -6.05 28.28 4.68
N SER A 34 -7.29 28.76 4.65
CA SER A 34 -7.88 29.40 5.82
C SER A 34 -7.99 28.41 6.97
N SER A 35 -7.90 28.88 8.22
CA SER A 35 -8.06 27.99 9.39
C SER A 35 -9.39 27.23 9.39
N SER A 36 -10.45 27.84 8.81
CA SER A 36 -11.76 27.20 8.64
C SER A 36 -11.70 26.06 7.61
N ASP A 37 -11.12 26.30 6.43
CA ASP A 37 -10.98 25.27 5.40
C ASP A 37 -10.09 24.12 5.88
N LYS A 38 -9.02 24.43 6.62
CA LYS A 38 -8.14 23.42 7.21
C LYS A 38 -8.86 22.54 8.23
N LYS A 39 -9.69 23.14 9.10
CA LYS A 39 -10.51 22.37 10.04
C LYS A 39 -11.50 21.46 9.30
N GLN A 40 -12.22 21.99 8.30
CA GLN A 40 -13.14 21.20 7.49
C GLN A 40 -12.45 20.04 6.75
N LEU A 41 -11.22 20.25 6.27
CA LEU A 41 -10.41 19.22 5.66
C LEU A 41 -10.08 18.11 6.66
N VAL A 42 -9.61 18.46 7.85
CA VAL A 42 -9.31 17.49 8.92
C VAL A 42 -10.55 16.69 9.30
N ASP A 43 -11.69 17.34 9.55
CA ASP A 43 -12.95 16.66 9.89
C ASP A 43 -13.38 15.70 8.78
N LYS A 44 -13.30 16.13 7.52
CA LYS A 44 -13.63 15.30 6.34
C LYS A 44 -12.72 14.08 6.22
N VAL A 45 -11.41 14.25 6.38
CA VAL A 45 -10.44 13.15 6.30
C VAL A 45 -10.67 12.18 7.46
N HIS A 46 -10.89 12.68 8.68
CA HIS A 46 -11.19 11.85 9.84
C HIS A 46 -12.48 11.02 9.63
N GLU A 47 -13.56 11.61 9.12
CA GLU A 47 -14.80 10.87 8.79
C GLU A 47 -14.58 9.77 7.74
N PHE A 48 -13.78 10.07 6.70
CA PHE A 48 -13.43 9.08 5.68
C PHE A 48 -12.66 7.90 6.28
N VAL A 49 -11.62 8.19 7.06
CA VAL A 49 -10.82 7.15 7.75
C VAL A 49 -11.68 6.34 8.69
N ALA A 50 -12.59 6.96 9.43
CA ALA A 50 -13.50 6.25 10.33
C ALA A 50 -14.38 5.23 9.58
N LYS A 51 -14.86 5.57 8.38
CA LYS A 51 -15.61 4.63 7.54
C LYS A 51 -14.72 3.50 7.03
N LEU A 52 -13.51 3.82 6.55
CA LEU A 52 -12.56 2.86 6.01
C LEU A 52 -12.10 1.84 7.07
N MET A 53 -11.81 2.32 8.28
CA MET A 53 -11.24 1.52 9.36
C MET A 53 -12.30 0.83 10.24
N LYS A 54 -13.57 1.21 10.13
CA LYS A 54 -14.66 0.62 10.93
C LYS A 54 -14.63 -0.92 11.02
N PRO A 55 -14.41 -1.69 9.93
CA PRO A 55 -14.36 -3.14 10.02
C PRO A 55 -13.22 -3.67 10.90
N LEU A 56 -12.09 -2.97 10.96
CA LEU A 56 -10.92 -3.32 11.78
C LEU A 56 -11.14 -2.89 13.23
N GLU A 57 -11.65 -1.66 13.44
CA GLU A 57 -11.97 -1.13 14.78
C GLU A 57 -13.03 -1.99 15.49
N ASP A 58 -14.13 -2.34 14.81
CA ASP A 58 -15.20 -3.18 15.37
C ASP A 58 -14.69 -4.58 15.79
N ARG A 59 -13.59 -5.04 15.19
CA ARG A 59 -12.98 -6.36 15.45
C ARG A 59 -11.71 -6.29 16.28
N SER A 60 -11.31 -5.09 16.71
CA SER A 60 -10.06 -4.83 17.42
C SER A 60 -8.83 -5.38 16.69
N ILE A 61 -8.81 -5.28 15.36
CA ILE A 61 -7.68 -5.73 14.53
C ILE A 61 -6.71 -4.55 14.39
N PRO A 62 -5.47 -4.65 14.88
CA PRO A 62 -4.51 -3.57 14.75
C PRO A 62 -4.13 -3.32 13.29
N TRP A 63 -3.84 -2.07 12.98
CA TRP A 63 -3.42 -1.66 11.65
C TRP A 63 -2.36 -0.57 11.69
N VAL A 64 -1.62 -0.49 10.59
CA VAL A 64 -0.55 0.48 10.36
C VAL A 64 -0.60 1.00 8.95
N VAL A 65 -0.08 2.20 8.75
CA VAL A 65 -0.11 2.88 7.47
C VAL A 65 1.22 3.58 7.20
N THR A 66 1.66 3.52 5.95
CA THR A 66 2.66 4.44 5.39
C THR A 66 2.06 5.20 4.23
N TYR A 67 2.83 6.11 3.64
CA TYR A 67 2.32 7.11 2.71
C TYR A 67 2.67 6.79 1.27
N GLY A 68 1.74 7.11 0.39
CA GLY A 68 1.95 7.16 -1.03
C GLY A 68 1.90 8.59 -1.56
N ASN A 69 2.23 8.71 -2.83
CA ASN A 69 2.38 9.99 -3.52
C ASN A 69 1.08 10.80 -3.69
N HIS A 70 -0.09 10.22 -3.38
CA HIS A 70 -1.38 10.90 -3.47
C HIS A 70 -1.96 11.33 -2.11
N ASP A 71 -1.47 10.79 -1.00
CA ASP A 71 -2.08 11.03 0.31
C ASP A 71 -2.01 12.50 0.71
N PHE A 72 -0.84 13.12 0.55
CA PHE A 72 -0.62 14.52 0.91
C PHE A 72 -1.40 15.50 0.02
N GLN A 73 -1.80 15.05 -1.17
CA GLN A 73 -2.37 15.95 -2.17
C GLN A 73 -3.71 16.52 -1.72
N CYS A 74 -4.36 15.94 -0.70
CA CYS A 74 -5.55 16.51 -0.07
C CYS A 74 -5.30 17.85 0.64
N GLY A 75 -4.03 18.22 0.90
CA GLY A 75 -3.62 19.45 1.58
C GLY A 75 -3.14 19.26 3.02
N LEU A 76 -3.04 18.01 3.50
CA LEU A 76 -2.45 17.66 4.80
C LEU A 76 -1.09 17.02 4.59
N ASN A 77 -0.10 17.36 5.42
CA ASN A 77 1.17 16.65 5.43
C ASN A 77 1.10 15.32 6.20
N ASN A 78 2.17 14.55 6.19
CA ASN A 78 2.17 13.21 6.79
C ASN A 78 2.04 13.29 8.32
N GLU A 79 2.63 14.30 8.98
CA GLU A 79 2.44 14.52 10.41
C GLU A 79 0.98 14.81 10.79
N GLU A 80 0.25 15.54 9.95
CA GLU A 80 -1.16 15.86 10.15
C GLU A 80 -2.06 14.65 9.91
N LEU A 81 -1.76 13.84 8.88
CA LEU A 81 -2.44 12.58 8.63
C LEU A 81 -2.19 11.57 9.74
N ASP A 82 -0.95 11.42 10.21
CA ASP A 82 -0.61 10.53 11.32
C ASP A 82 -1.40 10.89 12.59
N LYS A 83 -1.59 12.19 12.87
CA LYS A 83 -2.42 12.63 14.01
C LYS A 83 -3.86 12.17 13.89
N ILE A 84 -4.46 12.27 12.70
CA ILE A 84 -5.81 11.77 12.43
C ILE A 84 -5.86 10.26 12.61
N TYR A 85 -4.89 9.53 12.05
CA TYR A 85 -4.84 8.07 12.18
C TYR A 85 -4.68 7.63 13.64
N GLN A 86 -3.94 8.38 14.45
CA GLN A 86 -3.70 8.08 15.86
C GLN A 86 -4.93 8.30 16.76
N ASP A 87 -6.00 8.94 16.28
CA ASP A 87 -7.28 9.03 16.99
C ASP A 87 -8.00 7.68 17.09
N PHE A 88 -7.63 6.71 16.24
CA PHE A 88 -8.22 5.38 16.18
C PHE A 88 -7.50 4.37 17.09
N PRO A 89 -8.21 3.66 17.99
CA PRO A 89 -7.60 2.73 18.94
C PRO A 89 -6.80 1.58 18.31
N CYS A 90 -7.17 1.11 17.11
CA CYS A 90 -6.44 0.02 16.46
C CYS A 90 -5.23 0.51 15.64
N CYS A 91 -5.06 1.83 15.45
CA CYS A 91 -3.91 2.38 14.75
C CYS A 91 -2.64 2.32 15.60
N MET A 92 -1.59 1.69 15.06
CA MET A 92 -0.29 1.60 15.73
C MET A 92 0.75 2.62 15.25
N ASN A 93 0.47 3.46 14.25
CA ASN A 93 1.43 4.50 13.82
C ASN A 93 1.85 5.40 14.98
N ARG A 94 3.15 5.62 15.17
CA ARG A 94 3.67 6.57 16.18
C ARG A 94 4.82 7.36 15.57
N SER A 95 4.99 8.59 16.04
CA SER A 95 6.07 9.47 15.62
C SER A 95 6.85 9.98 16.83
N ALA A 96 8.18 10.01 16.70
CA ALA A 96 9.06 10.58 17.71
C ALA A 96 8.88 12.10 17.79
N SER A 97 8.89 12.66 19.00
CA SER A 97 9.11 14.10 19.17
C SER A 97 10.57 14.43 18.85
N SER A 98 10.86 14.75 17.59
CA SER A 98 12.00 15.49 16.98
C SER A 98 13.46 15.37 17.48
N THR A 99 13.82 14.66 18.55
CA THR A 99 15.14 14.84 19.21
C THR A 99 16.01 13.59 19.39
N SER A 100 15.64 12.40 18.91
CA SER A 100 16.53 11.23 18.99
C SER A 100 16.47 10.30 17.76
N SER A 101 17.62 9.71 17.44
CA SER A 101 17.77 8.55 16.57
C SER A 101 16.98 7.39 17.19
N ALA A 102 15.92 6.93 16.52
CA ALA A 102 15.03 5.85 16.92
C ALA A 102 14.60 5.88 18.41
N SER A 103 13.51 6.58 18.73
CA SER A 103 12.89 6.43 20.06
C SER A 103 12.02 5.18 20.07
N ALA A 104 12.37 4.19 20.90
CA ALA A 104 11.46 3.12 21.27
C ALA A 104 10.30 3.72 22.06
N MET A 105 9.07 3.56 21.56
CA MET A 105 7.86 4.07 22.18
C MET A 105 6.89 2.92 22.42
N GLN A 106 6.23 2.96 23.58
CA GLN A 106 5.09 2.12 23.89
C GLN A 106 3.87 3.02 23.97
N SER A 107 2.77 2.63 23.31
CA SER A 107 1.52 3.36 23.40
C SER A 107 0.50 2.60 24.23
N THR A 108 0.08 3.20 25.34
CA THR A 108 -0.98 2.64 26.20
C THR A 108 -2.38 2.79 25.61
N LYS A 109 -2.53 3.52 24.49
CA LYS A 109 -3.80 3.81 23.83
C LYS A 109 -4.15 2.85 22.69
N CYS A 110 -3.26 1.93 22.30
CA CYS A 110 -3.55 0.97 21.23
C CYS A 110 -4.05 -0.38 21.77
N VAL A 111 -4.68 -1.17 20.89
CA VAL A 111 -5.15 -2.53 21.18
C VAL A 111 -4.03 -3.51 21.56
N LEU A 112 -2.76 -3.17 21.26
CA LEU A 112 -1.57 -3.91 21.70
C LEU A 112 -0.72 -3.06 22.66
N PRO A 113 -1.19 -2.82 23.90
CA PRO A 113 -0.60 -1.80 24.79
C PRO A 113 0.83 -2.11 25.23
N LYS A 114 1.32 -3.34 25.03
CA LYS A 114 2.69 -3.77 25.33
C LYS A 114 3.63 -3.75 24.10
N GLN A 115 3.11 -3.45 22.91
CA GLN A 115 3.92 -3.39 21.70
C GLN A 115 4.91 -2.23 21.79
N ILE A 116 6.19 -2.53 21.54
CA ILE A 116 7.23 -1.53 21.36
C ILE A 116 7.26 -1.14 19.88
N ILE A 117 7.45 0.15 19.61
CA ILE A 117 7.49 0.73 18.27
C ILE A 117 8.72 1.62 18.18
N PHE A 118 9.60 1.36 17.21
CA PHE A 118 10.78 2.18 16.96
C PHE A 118 10.46 3.19 15.87
N THR A 119 10.35 4.46 16.23
CA THR A 119 9.83 5.50 15.32
C THR A 119 10.95 6.33 14.70
N CYS A 120 10.82 6.68 13.41
CA CYS A 120 11.73 7.59 12.71
C CYS A 120 11.05 8.92 12.37
N GLU A 121 10.05 8.86 11.49
CA GLU A 121 9.26 9.96 10.96
C GLU A 121 7.86 9.44 10.59
N PRO A 122 6.84 10.29 10.36
CA PRO A 122 5.51 9.81 9.99
C PRO A 122 5.55 8.82 8.83
N GLY A 123 4.98 7.63 9.03
CA GLY A 123 4.98 6.55 8.04
C GLY A 123 6.27 5.72 7.96
N THR A 124 7.33 6.07 8.70
CA THR A 124 8.56 5.26 8.83
C THR A 124 8.81 4.83 10.27
N PHE A 125 8.68 3.53 10.54
CA PHE A 125 8.89 2.94 11.86
C PHE A 125 9.05 1.42 11.79
N ALA A 126 9.59 0.81 12.86
CA ALA A 126 9.73 -0.64 13.00
C ALA A 126 8.91 -1.20 14.15
N LEU A 127 8.32 -2.37 13.92
CA LEU A 127 7.51 -3.16 14.83
C LEU A 127 8.19 -4.52 15.06
N PRO A 128 8.86 -4.72 16.19
CA PRO A 128 9.42 -6.02 16.55
C PRO A 128 8.32 -7.06 16.70
N VAL A 129 8.51 -8.22 16.09
CA VAL A 129 7.66 -9.41 16.20
C VAL A 129 8.34 -10.37 17.17
N MET A 130 7.67 -10.64 18.29
CA MET A 130 8.18 -11.51 19.34
C MET A 130 7.91 -12.98 19.03
N ASP A 131 8.68 -13.88 19.65
CA ASP A 131 8.38 -15.30 19.68
C ASP A 131 7.12 -15.60 20.53
N GLU A 132 6.63 -16.85 20.45
CA GLU A 132 5.43 -17.29 21.19
C GLU A 132 5.54 -17.15 22.71
N LYS A 133 6.77 -17.09 23.25
CA LYS A 133 7.03 -16.94 24.68
C LYS A 133 7.20 -15.48 25.11
N HIS A 134 7.24 -14.56 24.15
CA HIS A 134 7.51 -13.14 24.36
C HIS A 134 8.88 -12.89 25.00
N GLU A 135 9.86 -13.74 24.70
CA GLU A 135 11.23 -13.68 25.27
C GLU A 135 12.20 -12.99 24.31
N LYS A 136 12.01 -13.17 22.99
CA LYS A 136 12.93 -12.67 21.97
C LYS A 136 12.19 -12.06 20.79
N VAL A 137 12.80 -11.04 20.19
CA VAL A 137 12.42 -10.55 18.86
C VAL A 137 12.91 -11.56 17.82
N VAL A 138 12.01 -12.02 16.95
CA VAL A 138 12.31 -12.96 15.86
C VAL A 138 12.73 -12.17 14.61
N PHE A 139 11.93 -11.17 14.23
CA PHE A 139 12.18 -10.22 13.15
C PHE A 139 11.42 -8.92 13.43
N SER A 140 11.56 -7.92 12.58
CA SER A 140 10.75 -6.69 12.66
C SER A 140 9.99 -6.42 11.37
N ILE A 141 8.74 -5.97 11.49
CA ILE A 141 7.99 -5.38 10.38
C ILE A 141 8.39 -3.91 10.30
N VAL A 142 8.86 -3.44 9.15
CA VAL A 142 9.31 -2.06 8.94
C VAL A 142 8.42 -1.40 7.91
N LEU A 143 7.80 -0.28 8.28
CA LEU A 143 7.12 0.60 7.34
C LEU A 143 8.10 1.69 6.91
N VAL A 144 8.08 2.02 5.62
CA VAL A 144 8.96 3.01 5.01
C VAL A 144 8.12 3.98 4.20
N ASP A 145 8.17 5.27 4.56
CA ASP A 145 7.74 6.33 3.65
C ASP A 145 8.75 6.43 2.51
N SER A 146 8.40 5.82 1.37
CA SER A 146 9.25 5.78 0.16
C SER A 146 9.34 7.13 -0.57
N GLY A 147 8.74 8.19 -0.03
CA GLY A 147 8.66 9.50 -0.64
C GLY A 147 7.48 9.63 -1.60
N ASP A 148 7.46 10.73 -2.37
CA ASP A 148 6.37 11.06 -3.29
C ASP A 148 6.82 11.31 -4.74
N TYR A 149 7.16 12.55 -5.08
CA TYR A 149 7.56 12.97 -6.40
C TYR A 149 8.99 13.54 -6.34
N ALA A 150 9.81 13.22 -7.33
CA ALA A 150 11.11 13.85 -7.47
C ALA A 150 10.98 15.22 -8.15
N LYS A 151 11.82 16.19 -7.74
CA LYS A 151 11.89 17.52 -8.38
C LYS A 151 12.32 17.45 -9.85
N SER A 152 13.14 16.46 -10.19
CA SER A 152 13.54 16.13 -11.57
C SER A 152 12.40 15.53 -12.40
N GLY A 153 11.24 15.25 -11.79
CA GLY A 153 10.16 14.46 -12.37
C GLY A 153 10.26 12.98 -11.99
N GLY A 154 9.15 12.27 -12.07
CA GLY A 154 9.07 10.87 -11.62
C GLY A 154 8.77 10.75 -10.13
N TYR A 155 9.17 9.62 -9.55
CA TYR A 155 8.90 9.27 -8.17
C TYR A 155 10.07 9.64 -7.25
N GLY A 156 9.73 10.02 -6.02
CA GLY A 156 10.68 10.38 -4.99
C GLY A 156 11.40 9.16 -4.42
N SER A 157 12.20 9.39 -3.38
CA SER A 157 12.90 8.35 -2.63
C SER A 157 12.72 8.63 -1.13
N PRO A 158 12.98 7.65 -0.26
CA PRO A 158 12.98 7.89 1.18
C PRO A 158 13.90 9.04 1.58
N SER A 159 13.58 9.68 2.71
CA SER A 159 14.42 10.73 3.27
C SER A 159 15.78 10.16 3.71
N LYS A 160 16.81 11.00 3.78
CA LYS A 160 18.11 10.61 4.37
C LYS A 160 17.95 10.07 5.79
N LYS A 161 17.04 10.63 6.57
CA LYS A 161 16.75 10.19 7.95
C LYS A 161 16.16 8.78 7.97
N THR A 162 15.28 8.45 7.02
CA THR A 162 14.75 7.09 6.85
C THR A 162 15.85 6.10 6.50
N ILE A 163 16.75 6.43 5.57
CA ILE A 163 17.89 5.56 5.23
C ILE A 163 18.80 5.32 6.44
N GLU A 164 19.18 6.39 7.16
CA GLU A 164 19.98 6.29 8.39
C GLU A 164 19.27 5.47 9.48
N PHE A 165 17.96 5.60 9.61
CA PHE A 165 17.16 4.81 10.54
C PHE A 165 17.22 3.32 10.20
N ILE A 166 16.99 2.95 8.93
CA ILE A 166 17.03 1.56 8.45
C ILE A 166 18.42 0.96 8.72
N SER A 167 19.49 1.63 8.27
CA SER A 167 20.87 1.17 8.48
C SER A 167 21.25 1.06 9.96
N GLY A 168 20.58 1.80 10.83
CA GLY A 168 20.80 1.75 12.28
C GLY A 168 20.02 0.66 13.02
N LEU A 169 19.01 0.03 12.40
CA LEU A 169 18.12 -0.93 13.09
C LEU A 169 18.88 -2.12 13.69
N SER A 170 19.89 -2.63 12.97
CA SER A 170 20.70 -3.78 13.38
C SER A 170 21.49 -3.56 14.67
N SER A 171 21.68 -2.30 15.08
CA SER A 171 22.38 -1.99 16.33
C SER A 171 21.55 -2.27 17.60
N TYR A 172 20.22 -2.46 17.47
CA TYR A 172 19.33 -2.73 18.61
C TYR A 172 18.21 -3.74 18.33
N LEU A 173 18.07 -4.23 17.09
CA LEU A 173 17.14 -5.30 16.70
C LEU A 173 17.88 -6.38 15.88
N PRO A 174 17.37 -7.63 15.85
CA PRO A 174 17.91 -8.64 14.95
C PRO A 174 17.91 -8.17 13.48
N GLU A 175 18.92 -8.59 12.71
CA GLU A 175 19.09 -8.31 11.27
C GLU A 175 18.13 -9.15 10.42
N HIS A 176 16.84 -9.06 10.73
CA HIS A 176 15.77 -9.70 9.99
C HIS A 176 14.60 -8.74 9.94
N ILE A 177 14.37 -8.14 8.77
CA ILE A 177 13.28 -7.19 8.57
C ILE A 177 12.38 -7.57 7.39
N CYS A 178 11.08 -7.35 7.57
CA CYS A 178 10.05 -7.45 6.54
C CYS A 178 9.51 -6.05 6.25
N VAL A 179 9.69 -5.56 5.03
CA VAL A 179 9.54 -4.15 4.70
C VAL A 179 8.25 -3.92 3.90
N PHE A 180 7.50 -2.88 4.26
CA PHE A 180 6.33 -2.42 3.52
C PHE A 180 6.48 -0.96 3.14
N GLN A 181 6.26 -0.66 1.87
CA GLN A 181 6.31 0.71 1.35
C GLN A 181 5.39 0.91 0.15
N HIS A 182 5.25 2.15 -0.29
CA HIS A 182 4.40 2.48 -1.42
C HIS A 182 5.09 2.18 -2.75
N PHE A 183 6.27 2.74 -3.00
CA PHE A 183 6.96 2.57 -4.28
C PHE A 183 7.79 1.28 -4.35
N PRO A 184 7.74 0.54 -5.47
CA PRO A 184 8.71 -0.52 -5.73
C PRO A 184 10.10 0.07 -5.97
N LEU A 185 11.12 -0.74 -5.69
CA LEU A 185 12.51 -0.42 -6.00
C LEU A 185 12.86 -0.71 -7.47
N PRO A 186 13.89 -0.05 -8.05
CA PRO A 186 14.38 -0.40 -9.39
C PRO A 186 14.74 -1.89 -9.54
N GLN A 187 15.18 -2.52 -8.45
CA GLN A 187 15.55 -3.94 -8.40
C GLN A 187 14.38 -4.89 -8.69
N TYR A 188 13.13 -4.44 -8.65
CA TYR A 188 11.98 -5.22 -9.12
C TYR A 188 12.10 -5.61 -10.61
N TYR A 189 12.85 -4.87 -11.42
CA TYR A 189 13.14 -5.30 -12.81
C TYR A 189 14.07 -6.53 -12.89
N ARG A 190 14.83 -6.87 -11.85
CA ARG A 190 15.74 -8.04 -11.84
C ARG A 190 15.01 -9.38 -11.79
N VAL A 191 13.77 -9.39 -11.30
CA VAL A 191 12.91 -10.58 -11.29
C VAL A 191 12.05 -10.69 -12.55
N LEU A 192 12.26 -9.79 -13.51
CA LEU A 192 11.65 -9.80 -14.82
C LEU A 192 12.69 -10.19 -15.87
N ARG A 193 12.23 -10.82 -16.95
CA ARG A 193 13.03 -11.04 -18.16
C ARG A 193 12.65 -10.03 -19.22
N GLU A 194 13.66 -9.49 -19.89
CA GLU A 194 13.43 -8.63 -21.05
C GLU A 194 12.96 -9.47 -22.25
N VAL A 195 12.02 -8.92 -23.01
CA VAL A 195 11.38 -9.53 -24.17
C VAL A 195 11.62 -8.63 -25.37
N PRO A 196 12.13 -9.15 -26.50
CA PRO A 196 12.23 -8.37 -27.73
C PRO A 196 10.88 -7.78 -28.15
N GLN A 197 10.88 -6.55 -28.66
CA GLN A 197 9.65 -5.81 -28.99
C GLN A 197 8.74 -6.58 -29.95
N GLU A 198 9.31 -7.29 -30.92
CA GLU A 198 8.60 -8.13 -31.89
C GLU A 198 7.87 -9.33 -31.25
N LEU A 199 8.27 -9.73 -30.05
CA LEU A 199 7.65 -10.83 -29.28
C LEU A 199 6.71 -10.32 -28.18
N ALA A 200 6.74 -9.02 -27.87
CA ALA A 200 6.06 -8.46 -26.70
C ALA A 200 4.56 -8.78 -26.66
N ALA A 201 3.85 -8.61 -27.78
CA ALA A 201 2.42 -8.90 -27.86
C ALA A 201 2.10 -10.39 -27.67
N ARG A 202 2.95 -11.28 -28.20
CA ARG A 202 2.77 -12.73 -28.12
C ARG A 202 3.01 -13.26 -26.70
N GLU A 203 3.94 -12.65 -25.98
CA GLU A 203 4.34 -13.07 -24.64
C GLU A 203 3.67 -12.25 -23.53
N HIS A 204 2.70 -11.41 -23.89
CA HIS A 204 2.02 -10.48 -22.97
C HIS A 204 3.02 -9.64 -22.16
N ALA A 205 4.14 -9.26 -22.79
CA ALA A 205 5.16 -8.45 -22.16
C ALA A 205 4.68 -7.01 -22.02
N ILE A 206 5.07 -6.39 -20.91
CA ILE A 206 4.67 -5.05 -20.52
C ILE A 206 5.84 -4.11 -20.73
N GLU A 207 5.58 -2.94 -21.32
CA GLU A 207 6.60 -1.91 -21.46
C GLU A 207 7.04 -1.41 -20.07
N GLY A 208 8.34 -1.25 -19.89
CA GLY A 208 8.90 -0.63 -18.70
C GLY A 208 8.49 0.84 -18.58
N TYR A 209 8.62 1.37 -17.37
CA TYR A 209 8.25 2.76 -17.08
C TYR A 209 9.48 3.66 -16.95
N ARG A 210 9.39 4.88 -17.48
CA ARG A 210 10.41 5.94 -17.41
C ARG A 210 11.82 5.48 -17.81
N THR A 211 12.76 5.31 -16.88
CA THR A 211 14.14 4.87 -17.16
C THR A 211 14.18 3.52 -17.92
N PHE A 212 13.11 2.74 -17.84
CA PHE A 212 12.96 1.46 -18.52
C PHE A 212 12.01 1.50 -19.74
N ALA A 213 11.54 2.68 -20.14
CA ALA A 213 10.66 2.85 -21.31
C ALA A 213 11.33 2.39 -22.61
N GLY A 214 10.54 1.90 -23.56
CA GLY A 214 11.01 1.31 -24.82
C GLY A 214 11.54 -0.12 -24.70
N ARG A 215 11.60 -0.69 -23.49
CA ARG A 215 11.96 -2.10 -23.22
C ARG A 215 10.74 -2.84 -22.72
N TYR A 216 10.57 -4.11 -23.08
CA TYR A 216 9.41 -4.91 -22.74
C TYR A 216 9.79 -6.05 -21.80
N TYR A 217 8.96 -6.34 -20.82
CA TYR A 217 9.27 -7.26 -19.74
C TYR A 217 8.14 -8.26 -19.51
N ALA A 218 8.51 -9.49 -19.21
CA ALA A 218 7.61 -10.50 -18.67
C ALA A 218 8.17 -11.01 -17.34
N LEU A 219 7.33 -11.66 -16.54
CA LEU A 219 7.78 -12.35 -15.34
C LEU A 219 8.83 -13.42 -15.71
N ASP A 220 9.92 -13.51 -14.94
CA ASP A 220 10.88 -14.61 -15.06
C ASP A 220 10.44 -15.77 -14.15
N GLU A 221 9.93 -16.84 -14.75
CA GLU A 221 9.46 -18.04 -14.05
C GLU A 221 10.52 -18.73 -13.20
N LYS A 222 11.82 -18.41 -13.39
CA LYS A 222 12.90 -18.91 -12.53
C LYS A 222 12.90 -18.28 -11.13
N HIS A 223 12.35 -17.07 -11.01
CA HIS A 223 12.44 -16.24 -9.81
C HIS A 223 11.07 -15.97 -9.19
N VAL A 224 10.03 -15.98 -10.02
CA VAL A 224 8.67 -15.64 -9.62
C VAL A 224 7.96 -16.88 -9.04
N LEU A 225 7.34 -16.69 -7.88
CA LEU A 225 6.46 -17.68 -7.27
C LEU A 225 5.19 -17.89 -8.13
N PRO A 226 4.53 -19.06 -8.05
CA PRO A 226 3.34 -19.35 -8.85
C PRO A 226 2.21 -18.32 -8.72
N ASP A 227 1.33 -18.31 -9.73
CA ASP A 227 0.11 -17.49 -9.80
C ASP A 227 0.31 -15.96 -9.85
N GLY A 228 1.55 -15.52 -10.14
CA GLY A 228 1.86 -14.11 -10.37
C GLY A 228 1.49 -13.63 -11.79
N TYR A 229 1.19 -12.34 -11.92
CA TYR A 229 1.05 -11.65 -13.20
C TYR A 229 1.60 -10.21 -13.14
N LEU A 230 2.15 -9.76 -14.28
CA LEU A 230 2.60 -8.39 -14.51
C LEU A 230 1.54 -7.69 -15.36
N GLY A 231 0.93 -6.62 -14.83
CA GLY A 231 -0.18 -5.91 -15.46
C GLY A 231 0.16 -4.48 -15.90
N GLU A 232 1.28 -3.93 -15.42
CA GLU A 232 1.85 -2.64 -15.81
C GLU A 232 3.36 -2.59 -15.52
N GLY A 233 4.06 -1.63 -16.12
CA GLY A 233 5.49 -1.44 -15.90
C GLY A 233 5.76 -1.06 -14.43
N ILE A 234 6.90 -1.48 -13.89
CA ILE A 234 7.25 -1.17 -12.51
C ILE A 234 7.51 0.34 -12.38
N SER A 235 6.69 0.99 -11.56
CA SER A 235 6.74 2.44 -11.34
C SER A 235 7.69 2.79 -10.18
N CYS A 236 8.99 2.57 -10.39
CA CYS A 236 10.03 2.85 -9.40
C CYS A 236 10.68 4.24 -9.59
N PRO A 237 11.43 4.74 -8.60
CA PRO A 237 12.26 5.94 -8.76
C PRO A 237 13.29 5.80 -9.89
N ASP A 238 13.61 6.91 -10.57
CA ASP A 238 14.54 6.90 -11.72
C ASP A 238 16.01 6.72 -11.27
N VAL A 239 16.31 7.05 -10.01
CA VAL A 239 17.66 7.02 -9.43
C VAL A 239 17.62 6.15 -8.18
N ASP A 240 18.59 5.25 -8.04
CA ASP A 240 18.80 4.48 -6.82
C ASP A 240 19.33 5.41 -5.71
N SER A 241 18.59 5.52 -4.62
CA SER A 241 18.90 6.34 -3.46
C SER A 241 19.87 5.67 -2.48
N GLY A 242 20.25 4.41 -2.72
CA GLY A 242 20.95 3.55 -1.77
C GLY A 242 20.01 2.79 -0.84
N GLU A 243 18.69 2.91 -1.02
CA GLU A 243 17.67 2.22 -0.22
C GLU A 243 17.82 0.70 -0.27
N TYR A 244 18.01 0.12 -1.46
CA TYR A 244 18.21 -1.32 -1.61
C TYR A 244 19.42 -1.82 -0.78
N ALA A 245 20.54 -1.08 -0.83
CA ALA A 245 21.73 -1.42 -0.08
C ALA A 245 21.49 -1.33 1.44
N ALA A 246 20.83 -0.26 1.90
CA ALA A 246 20.49 -0.09 3.31
C ALA A 246 19.56 -1.20 3.83
N LEU A 247 18.58 -1.62 3.02
CA LEU A 247 17.69 -2.73 3.34
C LEU A 247 18.45 -4.06 3.44
N LEU A 248 19.38 -4.31 2.51
CA LEU A 248 20.20 -5.52 2.51
C LEU A 248 21.10 -5.58 3.76
N ASP A 249 21.77 -4.47 4.08
CA ASP A 249 22.62 -4.34 5.27
C ASP A 249 21.82 -4.52 6.58
N ALA A 250 20.55 -4.14 6.59
CA ALA A 250 19.63 -4.34 7.71
C ALA A 250 19.00 -5.75 7.76
N GLY A 251 19.36 -6.63 6.82
CA GLY A 251 18.87 -8.01 6.76
C GLY A 251 17.43 -8.15 6.28
N ALA A 252 17.02 -7.33 5.30
CA ALA A 252 15.71 -7.45 4.69
C ALA A 252 15.54 -8.78 3.95
N PHE A 253 14.56 -9.58 4.37
CA PHE A 253 14.24 -10.86 3.71
C PHE A 253 12.99 -10.75 2.81
N ALA A 254 12.20 -9.68 2.98
CA ALA A 254 11.04 -9.39 2.14
C ALA A 254 10.84 -7.88 2.02
N LEU A 255 10.44 -7.43 0.83
CA LEU A 255 10.00 -6.08 0.54
C LEU A 255 8.70 -6.12 -0.25
N ILE A 256 7.67 -5.50 0.31
CA ILE A 256 6.32 -5.47 -0.23
C ILE A 256 5.99 -4.03 -0.64
N ALA A 257 5.69 -3.87 -1.93
CA ALA A 257 5.36 -2.58 -2.54
C ALA A 257 3.91 -2.54 -3.04
N GLY A 258 3.34 -1.35 -2.99
CA GLY A 258 2.07 -1.00 -3.62
C GLY A 258 2.30 -0.23 -4.92
N HIS A 259 1.63 0.93 -5.03
CA HIS A 259 1.67 1.88 -6.14
C HIS A 259 1.21 1.40 -7.52
N ASP A 260 1.75 0.29 -8.02
CA ASP A 260 1.33 -0.35 -9.26
C ASP A 260 0.02 -1.11 -9.00
N HIS A 261 -1.10 -0.52 -9.41
CA HIS A 261 -2.43 -1.04 -9.11
C HIS A 261 -2.76 -2.36 -9.80
N ARG A 262 -2.03 -2.77 -10.84
CA ARG A 262 -2.27 -3.95 -11.67
C ARG A 262 -1.27 -5.07 -11.43
N ASN A 263 -0.15 -4.82 -10.77
CA ASN A 263 0.87 -5.85 -10.58
C ASN A 263 0.51 -6.77 -9.41
N SER A 264 0.67 -8.08 -9.61
CA SER A 264 0.41 -9.07 -8.57
C SER A 264 1.38 -10.22 -8.70
N PHE A 265 2.51 -10.16 -8.00
CA PHE A 265 3.50 -11.24 -8.01
C PHE A 265 4.30 -11.24 -6.72
N ALA A 266 4.95 -12.36 -6.46
CA ALA A 266 5.98 -12.48 -5.44
C ALA A 266 7.17 -13.19 -6.09
N ALA A 267 8.38 -12.68 -5.89
CA ALA A 267 9.56 -13.18 -6.59
C ALA A 267 10.80 -13.06 -5.73
N LYS A 268 11.71 -14.03 -5.84
CA LYS A 268 13.00 -14.02 -5.17
C LYS A 268 14.00 -13.27 -6.02
N ASP A 269 14.55 -12.19 -5.49
CA ASP A 269 15.64 -11.47 -6.12
C ASP A 269 16.82 -12.43 -6.35
N PRO A 270 17.36 -12.54 -7.57
CA PRO A 270 18.44 -13.47 -7.89
C PRO A 270 19.77 -13.16 -7.17
N GLU A 271 19.97 -11.93 -6.69
CA GLU A 271 21.22 -11.52 -6.04
C GLU A 271 21.18 -11.72 -4.51
N SER A 272 20.09 -11.30 -3.86
CA SER A 272 19.97 -11.28 -2.39
C SER A 272 19.07 -12.37 -1.82
N ASN A 273 18.27 -13.05 -2.65
CA ASN A 273 17.17 -13.94 -2.23
C ASN A 273 16.10 -13.23 -1.37
N MET A 274 16.07 -11.89 -1.36
CA MET A 274 14.98 -11.10 -0.79
C MET A 274 13.69 -11.35 -1.59
N LEU A 275 12.56 -11.50 -0.89
CA LEU A 275 11.26 -11.66 -1.53
C LEU A 275 10.69 -10.29 -1.91
N PHE A 276 10.63 -9.98 -3.21
CA PHE A 276 9.90 -8.84 -3.74
C PHE A 276 8.43 -9.19 -3.96
N VAL A 277 7.53 -8.30 -3.55
CA VAL A 277 6.09 -8.54 -3.64
C VAL A 277 5.39 -7.30 -4.17
N ALA A 278 4.69 -7.44 -5.29
CA ALA A 278 3.75 -6.45 -5.81
C ALA A 278 2.31 -6.90 -5.54
N THR A 279 1.48 -5.98 -5.08
CA THR A 279 0.06 -6.24 -4.76
C THR A 279 -0.84 -5.26 -5.51
N PRO A 280 -1.90 -5.74 -6.20
CA PRO A 280 -2.78 -4.86 -6.94
C PRO A 280 -3.63 -4.02 -6.00
N THR A 281 -4.31 -3.02 -6.53
CA THR A 281 -5.24 -2.21 -5.74
C THR A 281 -6.41 -3.05 -5.20
N CYS A 282 -6.82 -2.76 -3.97
CA CYS A 282 -8.00 -3.34 -3.33
C CYS A 282 -9.25 -2.46 -3.45
N GLY A 283 -9.07 -1.15 -3.72
CA GLY A 283 -10.15 -0.19 -3.86
C GLY A 283 -10.82 -0.26 -5.24
N PHE A 284 -12.04 0.28 -5.38
CA PHE A 284 -12.79 0.27 -6.65
C PHE A 284 -12.86 1.64 -7.33
N GLY A 285 -12.40 2.70 -6.66
CA GLY A 285 -12.43 4.07 -7.19
C GLY A 285 -11.27 4.43 -8.12
N SER A 286 -10.23 3.61 -8.18
CA SER A 286 -9.04 3.83 -9.01
C SER A 286 -8.96 2.86 -10.18
N TYR A 287 -8.11 3.18 -11.18
CA TYR A 287 -7.72 2.19 -12.19
C TYR A 287 -7.05 0.98 -11.51
N GLY A 288 -7.12 -0.17 -12.16
CA GLY A 288 -6.60 -1.43 -11.63
C GLY A 288 -6.97 -2.59 -12.52
N PRO A 289 -6.83 -3.84 -12.05
CA PRO A 289 -7.29 -5.01 -12.79
C PRO A 289 -8.82 -5.07 -12.79
N GLU A 290 -9.37 -6.06 -13.47
CA GLU A 290 -10.80 -6.34 -13.40
C GLU A 290 -11.29 -6.48 -11.94
N PRO A 291 -12.54 -6.08 -11.62
CA PRO A 291 -13.04 -6.08 -10.24
C PRO A 291 -12.84 -7.39 -9.48
N ALA A 292 -12.91 -8.54 -10.16
CA ALA A 292 -12.69 -9.84 -9.55
C ALA A 292 -11.25 -10.07 -9.06
N LYS A 293 -10.27 -9.42 -9.69
CA LYS A 293 -8.83 -9.54 -9.43
C LYS A 293 -8.28 -8.48 -8.48
N ARG A 294 -9.08 -7.47 -8.13
CA ARG A 294 -8.76 -6.54 -7.02
C ARG A 294 -8.72 -7.33 -5.73
N GLY A 295 -7.80 -7.01 -4.83
CA GLY A 295 -7.64 -7.83 -3.64
C GLY A 295 -6.57 -7.33 -2.70
N VAL A 296 -6.34 -8.12 -1.66
CA VAL A 296 -5.28 -7.91 -0.69
C VAL A 296 -4.36 -9.12 -0.70
N ARG A 297 -3.12 -8.95 -0.24
CA ARG A 297 -2.19 -10.06 -0.10
C ARG A 297 -2.06 -10.46 1.36
N LEU A 298 -2.25 -11.74 1.64
CA LEU A 298 -1.97 -12.35 2.93
C LEU A 298 -0.50 -12.78 2.97
N LEU A 299 0.18 -12.44 4.06
CA LEU A 299 1.48 -12.98 4.42
C LEU A 299 1.32 -13.75 5.73
N GLU A 300 1.74 -15.01 5.73
CA GLU A 300 1.69 -15.90 6.88
C GLU A 300 3.11 -16.31 7.25
N PHE A 301 3.48 -16.03 8.51
CA PHE A 301 4.80 -16.33 9.06
C PHE A 301 4.70 -17.58 9.93
N ASP A 302 5.68 -18.47 9.80
CA ASP A 302 5.80 -19.68 10.60
C ASP A 302 7.07 -19.59 11.43
N ILE A 303 7.00 -19.78 12.74
CA ILE A 303 8.17 -19.65 13.63
C ILE A 303 9.32 -20.61 13.28
N ARG A 304 9.03 -21.70 12.54
CA ARG A 304 10.04 -22.66 12.07
C ARG A 304 10.80 -22.14 10.84
N HIS A 305 10.17 -21.26 10.06
CA HIS A 305 10.71 -20.64 8.85
C HIS A 305 10.33 -19.14 8.82
N PRO A 306 10.76 -18.33 9.80
CA PRO A 306 10.20 -17.00 10.04
C PRO A 306 10.54 -15.97 8.95
N PHE A 307 11.58 -16.26 8.15
CA PHE A 307 12.08 -15.38 7.09
C PHE A 307 11.63 -15.82 5.69
N GLU A 308 10.77 -16.84 5.61
CA GLU A 308 10.20 -17.37 4.36
C GLU A 308 8.67 -17.32 4.44
N PRO A 309 8.06 -16.11 4.42
CA PRO A 309 6.63 -15.98 4.58
C PRO A 309 5.90 -16.66 3.42
N ARG A 310 4.85 -17.41 3.75
CA ARG A 310 3.88 -17.87 2.76
C ARG A 310 3.05 -16.68 2.32
N THR A 311 2.77 -16.59 1.03
CA THR A 311 2.00 -15.47 0.47
C THR A 311 0.83 -15.98 -0.35
N GLN A 312 -0.31 -15.30 -0.22
CA GLN A 312 -1.52 -15.63 -0.97
C GLN A 312 -2.24 -14.35 -1.41
N MET A 313 -2.65 -14.29 -2.67
CA MET A 313 -3.59 -13.28 -3.13
C MET A 313 -5.01 -13.64 -2.70
N LEU A 314 -5.64 -12.75 -1.93
CA LEU A 314 -7.05 -12.81 -1.58
C LEU A 314 -7.83 -11.91 -2.53
N GLU A 315 -8.12 -12.46 -3.70
CA GLU A 315 -8.87 -11.77 -4.75
C GLU A 315 -10.35 -11.61 -4.36
N PHE A 316 -10.90 -10.42 -4.58
CA PHE A 316 -12.28 -10.08 -4.28
C PHE A 316 -13.25 -11.07 -4.89
N GLY A 317 -13.08 -11.42 -6.17
CA GLY A 317 -13.95 -12.39 -6.86
C GLY A 317 -13.96 -13.78 -6.21
N ASN A 318 -12.86 -14.21 -5.61
CA ASN A 318 -12.76 -15.49 -4.90
C ASN A 318 -13.43 -15.42 -3.53
N LEU A 319 -13.23 -14.31 -2.82
CA LEU A 319 -13.83 -14.07 -1.50
C LEU A 319 -15.36 -13.90 -1.58
N VAL A 320 -15.85 -13.01 -2.45
CA VAL A 320 -17.28 -12.68 -2.54
C VAL A 320 -18.06 -13.61 -3.47
N GLY A 321 -17.44 -14.13 -4.54
CA GLY A 321 -18.11 -14.98 -5.54
C GLY A 321 -18.80 -14.22 -6.68
N LYS A 322 -19.38 -14.99 -7.60
CA LYS A 322 -20.16 -14.48 -8.74
C LYS A 322 -21.59 -14.11 -8.31
N PRO A 323 -22.30 -13.20 -9.02
CA PRO A 323 -23.70 -12.85 -8.75
C PRO A 323 -24.69 -14.02 -8.67
N SER A 324 -24.36 -15.15 -9.31
CA SER A 324 -25.15 -16.39 -9.30
C SER A 324 -24.71 -17.40 -8.24
N SER A 325 -23.54 -17.21 -7.63
CA SER A 325 -23.09 -18.06 -6.53
C SER A 325 -23.87 -17.67 -5.28
N LYS A 326 -24.42 -18.64 -4.53
CA LYS A 326 -25.16 -18.42 -3.28
C LYS A 326 -24.28 -17.88 -2.13
N LYS A 327 -23.16 -17.22 -2.44
CA LYS A 327 -22.27 -16.57 -1.48
C LYS A 327 -22.90 -15.28 -0.96
N ALA A 328 -22.47 -14.84 0.22
CA ALA A 328 -23.09 -13.75 0.97
C ALA A 328 -23.03 -12.37 0.29
N TYR A 329 -22.17 -12.19 -0.72
CA TYR A 329 -21.89 -10.91 -1.36
C TYR A 329 -21.88 -11.08 -2.89
N THR A 330 -22.61 -10.23 -3.62
CA THR A 330 -22.71 -10.29 -5.10
C THR A 330 -22.38 -8.93 -5.71
N TYR A 331 -21.41 -8.88 -6.61
CA TYR A 331 -20.92 -7.64 -7.22
C TYR A 331 -21.68 -7.25 -8.52
N ALA A 332 -21.83 -5.95 -8.79
CA ALA A 332 -22.43 -5.43 -10.03
C ALA A 332 -21.36 -5.21 -11.12
N LEU A 333 -21.64 -5.64 -12.36
CA LEU A 333 -20.73 -5.51 -13.51
C LEU A 333 -20.23 -4.06 -13.71
N THR A 334 -19.00 -3.95 -14.18
CA THR A 334 -18.08 -2.82 -14.40
C THR A 334 -18.61 -1.54 -15.09
N ALA A 335 -19.90 -1.44 -15.39
CA ALA A 335 -20.48 -0.34 -16.14
C ALA A 335 -21.00 0.83 -15.27
N GLU A 336 -20.76 0.80 -13.95
CA GLU A 336 -21.35 1.79 -13.02
C GLU A 336 -20.34 2.74 -12.38
N SER A 337 -19.10 2.79 -12.87
CA SER A 337 -18.16 3.85 -12.50
C SER A 337 -18.39 5.15 -13.30
N GLU A 338 -19.64 5.46 -13.67
CA GLU A 338 -19.99 6.80 -14.15
C GLU A 338 -20.22 7.70 -12.93
N HIS A 339 -19.46 8.79 -12.88
CA HIS A 339 -19.32 9.73 -11.74
C HIS A 339 -20.62 10.44 -11.27
N GLU A 340 -21.79 10.06 -11.78
CA GLU A 340 -23.10 10.66 -11.44
C GLU A 340 -24.10 9.70 -10.78
N LEU A 341 -23.72 8.44 -10.51
CA LEU A 341 -24.60 7.51 -9.81
C LEU A 341 -24.53 7.70 -8.28
N PRO A 342 -25.66 7.67 -7.54
CA PRO A 342 -25.64 7.62 -6.09
C PRO A 342 -24.88 6.37 -5.61
N GLU A 343 -24.18 6.47 -4.47
CA GLU A 343 -23.39 5.38 -3.87
C GLU A 343 -24.13 4.03 -3.98
N VAL A 344 -23.67 3.17 -4.88
CA VAL A 344 -24.20 1.81 -5.01
C VAL A 344 -23.44 0.97 -3.99
N ASP A 345 -24.14 0.43 -2.99
CA ASP A 345 -23.58 -0.56 -2.08
C ASP A 345 -23.34 -1.87 -2.86
N LEU A 346 -22.11 -2.04 -3.36
CA LEU A 346 -21.66 -3.19 -4.14
C LEU A 346 -21.53 -4.48 -3.29
N LEU A 347 -21.71 -4.39 -1.97
CA LEU A 347 -21.71 -5.53 -1.05
C LEU A 347 -23.13 -6.06 -0.81
N ARG A 348 -24.19 -5.31 -1.16
CA ARG A 348 -25.57 -5.75 -0.97
C ARG A 348 -26.24 -6.15 -2.28
N LYS A 349 -27.07 -7.19 -2.19
CA LYS A 349 -27.92 -7.61 -3.29
C LYS A 349 -28.90 -6.47 -3.64
N PRO A 350 -28.95 -5.97 -4.88
CA PRO A 350 -29.83 -4.86 -5.23
C PRO A 350 -31.30 -5.28 -5.06
N SER A 351 -32.10 -4.37 -4.50
CA SER A 351 -33.52 -4.59 -4.28
C SER A 351 -34.28 -4.84 -5.59
N LEU A 352 -35.45 -5.49 -5.52
CA LEU A 352 -36.33 -5.70 -6.69
C LEU A 352 -36.66 -4.37 -7.38
N LEU A 353 -36.85 -3.29 -6.61
CA LEU A 353 -37.11 -1.95 -7.11
C LEU A 353 -35.90 -1.41 -7.90
N THR A 354 -34.69 -1.54 -7.36
CA THR A 354 -33.44 -1.12 -8.03
C THR A 354 -33.21 -1.87 -9.35
N ARG A 355 -33.54 -3.17 -9.39
CA ARG A 355 -33.46 -3.98 -10.62
C ARG A 355 -34.50 -3.56 -11.68
N LEU A 356 -35.70 -3.19 -11.26
CA LEU A 356 -36.76 -2.68 -12.15
C LEU A 356 -36.39 -1.32 -12.74
N ILE A 357 -35.87 -0.39 -11.92
CA ILE A 357 -35.40 0.93 -12.36
C ILE A 357 -34.27 0.80 -13.39
N ARG A 358 -33.29 -0.10 -13.16
CA ARG A 358 -32.22 -0.38 -14.13
C ARG A 358 -32.75 -0.89 -15.47
N ARG A 359 -33.71 -1.84 -15.44
CA ARG A 359 -34.33 -2.38 -16.66
C ARG A 359 -35.11 -1.33 -17.44
N TRP A 360 -35.74 -0.39 -16.75
CA TRP A 360 -36.49 0.69 -17.38
C TRP A 360 -35.56 1.70 -18.06
N ARG A 361 -34.44 2.06 -17.42
CA ARG A 361 -33.43 2.97 -18.00
C ARG A 361 -32.68 2.38 -19.20
N GLN A 362 -32.31 1.09 -19.17
CA GLN A 362 -31.70 0.42 -20.33
C GLN A 362 -32.60 0.33 -21.56
N ARG A 363 -33.93 0.48 -21.39
CA ARG A 363 -34.87 0.60 -22.50
C ARG A 363 -35.02 2.02 -23.02
N SER A 364 -34.62 3.02 -22.25
CA SER A 364 -34.67 4.44 -22.64
C SER A 364 -33.40 4.90 -23.37
N THR A 365 -32.31 4.13 -23.30
CA THR A 365 -31.03 4.40 -23.98
C THR A 365 -30.79 3.50 -25.20
N ARG A 366 -31.85 2.89 -25.74
CA ARG A 366 -31.83 2.14 -27.00
C ARG A 366 -32.73 2.78 -28.04
#